data_AF-A0A8I1TGT2-F1
#
_entry.id   AF-A0A8I1TGT2-F1
#
_cell.length_a   1.000
_cell.length_b   1.000
_cell.length_c   1.000
_cell.angle_alpha   90.00
_cell.angle_beta   90.00
_cell.angle_gamma   90.00
#
_symmetry.space_group_name_H-M   'P 1'
#
loop_
_entity.id
_entity.type
_entity.pdbx_description
1 polymer ?
#
loop_
_entity_poly.entity_id
_entity_poly.type
_entity_poly.pdbx_seq_one_letter_code
_entity_poly.pdbx_strand_id
1 'polypeptide(L)' 'MYRIVLAVTALAALTGAALAEPTYDRRIDEAAAQIVAKKIGDIRGGFAYDQIPDFVEAVDWHPAAWGASHPA' A
#
# COMPACT_ATOMS: atom_id res chain seq x y z
N MET A 1 -45.10 24.74 -14.29
CA MET A 1 -44.34 23.69 -15.04
C MET A 1 -42.86 24.05 -15.23
N TYR A 2 -42.52 25.25 -15.71
CA TYR A 2 -41.13 25.67 -15.98
C TYR A 2 -40.18 25.63 -14.77
N ARG A 3 -40.69 25.95 -13.57
CA ARG A 3 -39.90 25.97 -12.32
C ARG A 3 -39.40 24.59 -11.89
N ILE A 4 -40.19 23.54 -12.15
CA ILE A 4 -39.83 22.16 -11.80
C ILE A 4 -38.75 21.66 -12.76
N VAL A 5 -38.89 21.95 -14.05
CA VAL A 5 -37.90 21.58 -15.07
C VAL A 5 -36.54 22.23 -14.75
N LEU A 6 -36.53 23.51 -14.37
CA LEU A 6 -35.31 24.24 -14.00
C LEU A 6 -34.63 23.67 -12.74
N ALA A 7 -35.43 23.26 -11.74
CA ALA A 7 -34.89 22.66 -10.52
C ALA A 7 -34.26 21.28 -10.80
N VAL A 8 -34.89 20.48 -11.65
CA VAL A 8 -34.38 19.15 -12.03
C VAL A 8 -33.09 19.27 -12.85
N THR A 9 -33.01 20.21 -13.80
CA THR A 9 -31.78 20.42 -14.58
C THR A 9 -30.64 20.96 -13.72
N ALA A 10 -30.92 21.85 -12.77
CA ALA A 10 -29.92 22.33 -11.81
C ALA A 10 -29.40 21.19 -10.90
N LEU A 11 -30.28 20.31 -10.43
CA LEU A 11 -29.90 19.17 -9.61
C LEU A 11 -29.07 18.14 -10.39
N ALA A 12 -29.47 17.83 -11.63
CA ALA A 12 -28.75 16.90 -12.50
C ALA A 12 -27.33 17.41 -12.85
N ALA A 13 -27.16 18.72 -13.03
CA ALA A 13 -25.86 19.34 -13.28
C ALA A 13 -24.90 19.20 -12.08
N LEU A 14 -25.43 19.19 -10.85
CA LEU A 14 -24.62 19.03 -9.63
C LEU A 14 -24.18 17.59 -9.37
N THR A 15 -24.94 16.60 -9.86
CA THR A 15 -24.64 15.17 -9.64
C THR A 15 -23.59 14.60 -10.59
N GLY A 16 -23.29 15.27 -11.71
CA GLY A 16 -22.36 14.78 -12.73
C GLY A 16 -20.92 14.63 -12.23
N ALA A 17 -20.47 15.51 -11.32
CA ALA A 17 -19.12 15.45 -10.75
C ALA A 17 -18.95 14.34 -9.71
N ALA A 18 -20.04 13.88 -9.07
CA ALA A 18 -20.00 12.85 -8.03
C ALA A 18 -19.99 11.42 -8.60
N LEU A 19 -20.35 11.25 -9.87
CA LEU A 19 -20.36 9.97 -10.60
C LEU A 19 -19.13 9.77 -11.49
N ALA A 20 -18.25 10.77 -11.59
CA ALA A 20 -17.00 10.63 -12.31
C ALA A 20 -16.08 9.68 -11.53
N GLU A 21 -15.83 8.52 -12.12
CA GLU A 21 -14.88 7.54 -11.60
C GLU A 21 -13.51 8.23 -11.42
N PRO A 22 -12.84 8.06 -10.27
CA PRO A 22 -11.57 8.74 -10.03
C PRO A 22 -10.62 8.41 -11.18
N THR A 23 -10.19 9.44 -11.90
CA THR A 23 -9.27 9.27 -13.02
C THR A 23 -7.96 8.73 -12.46
N TYR A 24 -7.63 7.50 -12.83
CA TYR A 24 -6.44 6.81 -12.38
C TYR A 24 -5.19 7.50 -12.93
N ASP A 25 -4.43 8.14 -12.05
CA ASP A 25 -3.17 8.79 -12.41
C ASP A 25 -2.01 7.78 -12.34
N ARG A 26 -1.73 7.17 -13.50
CA ARG A 26 -0.61 6.24 -13.70
C ARG A 26 0.74 6.79 -13.27
N ARG A 27 0.90 8.12 -13.23
CA ARG A 27 2.16 8.75 -12.83
C ARG A 27 2.47 8.51 -11.36
N ILE A 28 1.43 8.32 -10.53
CA ILE A 28 1.59 8.01 -9.11
C ILE A 28 2.14 6.60 -8.95
N ASP A 29 1.63 5.61 -9.69
CA ASP A 29 2.14 4.24 -9.62
C ASP A 29 3.57 4.13 -10.13
N GLU A 30 3.88 4.82 -11.23
CA GLU A 30 5.23 4.90 -11.78
C GLU A 30 6.20 5.53 -10.76
N ALA A 31 5.80 6.62 -10.11
CA ALA A 31 6.60 7.25 -9.05
C ALA A 31 6.78 6.33 -7.83
N ALA A 32 5.72 5.65 -7.40
CA ALA A 32 5.78 4.69 -6.30
C ALA A 32 6.73 3.53 -6.62
N ALA A 33 6.65 2.96 -7.83
CA ALA A 33 7.55 1.91 -8.29
C ALA A 33 9.02 2.38 -8.29
N GLN A 34 9.30 3.60 -8.74
CA GLN A 34 10.66 4.17 -8.70
C GLN A 34 11.18 4.37 -7.27
N ILE A 35 10.33 4.87 -6.36
CA ILE A 35 10.71 5.05 -4.94
C ILE A 35 11.03 3.70 -4.31
N VAL A 36 10.17 2.70 -4.51
CA VAL A 36 10.39 1.34 -4.02
C VAL A 36 11.67 0.78 -4.60
N ALA A 37 11.88 0.85 -5.91
CA ALA A 37 13.11 0.34 -6.54
C ALA A 37 14.38 1.00 -5.97
N LYS A 38 14.33 2.29 -5.67
CA LYS A 38 15.45 3.02 -5.05
C LYS A 38 15.67 2.65 -3.58
N LYS A 39 14.60 2.33 -2.84
CA LYS A 39 14.62 2.12 -1.38
C LYS A 39 14.38 0.67 -0.95
N ILE A 40 14.33 -0.28 -1.89
CA ILE A 40 13.94 -1.65 -1.57
C ILE A 40 14.89 -2.31 -0.56
N GLY A 41 16.16 -1.88 -0.50
CA GLY A 41 17.12 -2.29 0.53
C GLY A 41 16.74 -1.80 1.92
N ASP A 42 16.44 -0.50 2.06
CA ASP A 42 15.96 0.11 3.31
C ASP A 42 14.63 -0.54 3.76
N ILE A 43 13.71 -0.79 2.82
CA ILE A 43 12.37 -1.31 3.10
C ILE A 43 12.40 -2.77 3.55
N ARG A 44 13.19 -3.63 2.89
CA ARG A 44 13.27 -5.07 3.22
C ARG A 44 14.21 -5.38 4.38
N GLY A 45 14.96 -4.40 4.87
CA GLY A 45 16.03 -4.63 5.85
C GLY A 45 17.25 -5.31 5.24
N GLY A 46 17.91 -4.65 4.29
CA GLY A 46 19.18 -5.10 3.72
C GLY A 46 20.39 -4.62 4.53
N PHE A 47 21.53 -5.28 4.33
CA PHE A 47 22.81 -4.88 4.92
C PHE A 47 23.59 -3.99 3.94
N ALA A 48 24.28 -2.98 4.46
CA ALA A 48 25.27 -2.25 3.68
C ALA A 48 26.45 -3.18 3.32
N TYR A 49 27.20 -2.86 2.27
CA TYR A 49 28.32 -3.70 1.79
C TYR A 49 29.39 -3.95 2.87
N ASP A 50 29.59 -2.99 3.77
CA ASP A 50 30.54 -3.03 4.87
C ASP A 50 29.95 -3.57 6.18
N GLN A 51 28.64 -3.90 6.22
CA GLN A 51 28.03 -4.51 7.37
C GLN A 51 28.27 -6.02 7.38
N ILE A 52 28.70 -6.54 8.54
CA ILE A 52 28.75 -7.96 8.83
C ILE A 52 27.44 -8.32 9.53
N PRO A 53 26.48 -8.97 8.85
CA PRO A 53 25.22 -9.36 9.46
C PRO A 53 25.42 -10.44 10.52
N ASP A 54 24.83 -10.22 11.69
CA ASP A 54 24.68 -11.25 12.71
C ASP A 54 23.36 -11.98 12.48
N PHE A 55 23.43 -13.16 11.88
CA PHE A 55 22.25 -13.96 11.60
C PHE A 55 21.87 -14.75 12.84
N VAL A 56 20.61 -14.60 13.27
CA VAL A 56 20.07 -15.44 14.34
C VAL A 56 20.01 -16.88 13.84
N GLU A 57 20.44 -17.82 14.69
CA GLU A 57 20.37 -19.25 14.41
C GLU A 57 18.92 -19.61 14.04
N ALA A 58 18.74 -20.37 12.96
CA ALA A 58 17.42 -20.71 12.47
C ALA A 58 16.65 -21.45 13.55
N VAL A 59 15.62 -20.82 14.10
CA VAL A 59 14.64 -21.52 14.95
C VAL A 59 13.98 -22.56 14.07
N ASP A 60 14.05 -23.82 14.48
CA ASP A 60 13.21 -24.86 13.90
C ASP A 60 11.75 -24.47 14.17
N TRP A 61 11.08 -23.92 13.16
CA TRP A 61 9.69 -23.47 13.24
C TRP A 61 8.70 -24.62 13.37
N HIS A 62 9.18 -25.87 13.41
CA HIS A 62 8.35 -27.01 13.71
C HIS A 62 7.63 -26.76 15.07
N PRO A 63 6.29 -26.85 15.13
CA PRO A 63 5.52 -26.50 16.33
C PRO A 63 5.97 -27.25 17.60
N ALA A 64 6.57 -28.43 17.46
CA ALA A 64 7.11 -29.20 18.57
C ALA A 64 8.45 -28.66 19.12
N ALA A 65 9.24 -27.94 18.30
CA ALA A 65 10.55 -27.41 18.69
C ALA A 65 10.44 -26.08 19.48
N TRP A 66 9.40 -25.28 19.25
CA TRP A 66 9.15 -24.04 20.01
C TRP A 66 8.93 -24.28 21.51
N GLY A 67 8.21 -25.35 21.85
CA GLY A 67 7.90 -25.70 23.24
C GLY A 67 9.09 -26.27 24.04
N ALA A 68 10.13 -26.75 23.36
CA ALA A 68 11.31 -27.33 24.01
C ALA A 68 12.38 -26.27 24.37
N SER A 69 12.36 -25.11 23.71
CA SER A 69 13.37 -24.05 23.86
C SER A 69 13.00 -22.95 24.86
N HIS A 70 11.79 -22.98 25.43
CA HIS A 70 11.30 -21.97 26.38
C HIS A 70 10.82 -22.64 27.68
N PRO A 71 11.46 -22.40 28.85
CA PRO A 71 10.90 -22.82 30.13
C PRO A 71 9.61 -22.04 30.43
N ALA A 72 8.63 -22.74 31.02
CA ALA A 72 7.31 -22.21 31.37
C ALA A 72 7.34 -21.05 32.38
#